data_AF-A0A7S1XV05-F1
#
_entry.id   AF-A0A7S1XV05-F1
#
_cell.length_a   1.000
_cell.length_b   1.000
_cell.length_c   1.000
_cell.angle_alpha   90.00
_cell.angle_beta   90.00
_cell.angle_gamma   90.00
#
_symmetry.space_group_name_H-M   'P 1'
#
loop_
_entity.id
_entity.type
_entity.pdbx_description
1 polymer ?
#
loop_
_entity_poly.entity_id
_entity_poly.type
_entity_poly.pdbx_seq_one_letter_code
_entity_poly.pdbx_strand_id
1 'polypeptide(L)'
;ELRHYIAKAMARHDAQASDERLRDSWIDPRIVAFAGADARHPRPADLPDRLQKRILVTGGAGFVGSHLVDLLMLKGHEVIVLDNMFTGRKRNVQHWMGDHNFQLIVHDIVEAIALEVDEIYHLACPASPPHYQYNPVKT
;
A
#
# COMPACT_ATOMS: atom_id res chain seq x y z
N GLU A 1 20.98 4.48 -14.64
CA GLU A 1 20.00 4.80 -15.70
C GLU A 1 18.70 5.47 -15.20
N LEU A 2 17.80 4.83 -14.42
CA LEU A 2 16.49 5.43 -14.06
C LEU A 2 16.54 6.58 -13.03
N ARG A 3 17.54 6.59 -12.15
CA ARG A 3 17.74 7.66 -11.14
C ARG A 3 18.17 9.01 -11.75
N HIS A 4 18.80 8.98 -12.94
CA HIS A 4 19.26 10.18 -13.63
C HIS A 4 18.12 10.90 -14.37
N TYR A 5 17.12 10.15 -14.86
CA TYR A 5 15.98 10.71 -15.58
C TYR A 5 15.06 11.54 -14.66
N ILE A 6 14.86 11.07 -13.42
CA ILE A 6 14.03 11.76 -12.42
C ILE A 6 14.70 13.05 -11.93
N ALA A 7 16.01 13.03 -11.68
CA ALA A 7 16.75 14.22 -11.24
C ALA A 7 16.79 15.32 -12.31
N LYS A 8 16.82 14.95 -13.60
CA LYS A 8 16.88 15.90 -14.72
C LYS A 8 15.52 16.55 -15.01
N ALA A 9 14.43 15.86 -14.71
CA ALA A 9 13.07 16.41 -14.80
C ALA A 9 12.78 17.47 -13.71
N MET A 10 13.45 17.39 -12.57
CA MET A 10 13.28 18.35 -11.45
C MET A 10 14.13 19.62 -11.58
N ALA A 11 15.11 19.63 -12.49
CA ALA A 11 16.11 20.71 -12.60
C ALA A 11 15.80 21.76 -13.68
N ARG A 12 14.62 21.75 -14.32
CA ARG A 12 14.27 22.75 -15.34
C ARG A 12 12.88 23.33 -15.09
N HIS A 13 12.92 24.63 -14.74
CA HIS A 13 11.90 25.66 -14.88
C HIS A 13 10.79 25.76 -13.82
N ASP A 14 11.01 26.75 -12.97
CA ASP A 14 10.13 27.86 -12.60
C ASP A 14 8.78 27.55 -11.92
N ALA A 15 8.70 28.07 -10.70
CA ALA A 15 7.69 27.92 -9.66
C ALA A 15 6.28 28.47 -9.97
N GLN A 16 5.88 28.55 -11.25
CA GLN A 16 4.61 29.16 -11.64
C GLN A 16 3.76 28.36 -12.62
N ALA A 17 4.24 27.22 -13.12
CA ALA A 17 3.46 26.33 -13.99
C ALA A 17 2.85 25.11 -13.27
N SER A 18 2.81 25.13 -11.93
CA SER A 18 2.50 23.97 -11.08
C SER A 18 1.02 23.64 -10.92
N ASP A 19 0.09 24.55 -11.23
CA ASP A 19 -1.32 24.36 -10.86
C ASP A 19 -2.14 23.57 -11.89
N GLU A 20 -1.87 23.73 -13.20
CA GLU A 20 -2.67 23.07 -14.25
C GLU A 20 -2.29 21.59 -14.48
N ARG A 21 -1.02 21.22 -14.29
CA ARG A 21 -0.56 19.83 -14.54
C ARG A 21 -0.87 18.85 -13.40
N LEU A 22 -1.15 19.35 -12.20
CA LEU A 22 -1.50 18.51 -11.04
C LEU A 22 -2.97 18.08 -11.06
N ARG A 23 -3.85 18.85 -11.72
CA ARG A 23 -5.28 18.53 -11.87
C ARG A 23 -5.54 17.30 -12.75
N ASP A 24 -4.68 17.06 -13.75
CA ASP A 24 -4.79 15.90 -14.66
C ASP A 24 -3.99 14.66 -14.18
N SER A 25 -3.31 14.77 -13.03
CA SER A 25 -2.67 13.61 -12.43
C SER A 25 -3.66 12.90 -11.51
N TRP A 26 -3.98 11.63 -11.81
CA TRP A 26 -4.73 10.74 -10.91
C TRP A 26 -4.01 10.48 -9.56
N ILE A 27 -2.94 11.23 -9.28
CA ILE A 27 -2.07 11.10 -8.11
C ILE A 27 -2.36 12.31 -7.23
N ASP A 28 -2.99 12.05 -6.08
CA ASP A 28 -3.29 13.06 -5.07
C ASP A 28 -2.04 13.89 -4.73
N PRO A 29 -2.08 15.24 -4.78
CA PRO A 29 -0.92 16.10 -4.49
C PRO A 29 -0.28 15.85 -3.12
N ARG A 30 -1.05 15.33 -2.17
CA ARG A 30 -0.52 14.90 -0.86
C ARG A 30 0.47 13.73 -1.03
N ILE A 31 0.21 12.79 -1.94
CA ILE A 31 1.11 11.65 -2.23
C ILE A 31 2.49 12.15 -2.69
N VAL A 32 2.53 13.22 -3.49
CA VAL A 32 3.79 13.78 -4.03
C VAL A 32 4.63 14.45 -2.93
N ALA A 33 3.97 15.06 -1.93
CA ALA A 33 4.63 15.70 -0.80
C ALA A 33 5.30 14.70 0.18
N PHE A 34 4.83 13.45 0.23
CA PHE A 34 5.27 12.46 1.23
C PHE A 34 6.49 11.63 0.83
N ALA A 35 6.93 11.68 -0.44
CA ALA A 35 8.14 10.98 -0.89
C ALA A 35 9.45 11.49 -0.22
N GLY A 36 9.38 12.56 0.58
CA GLY A 36 10.51 13.15 1.31
C GLY A 36 10.51 12.99 2.83
N ALA A 37 9.54 12.31 3.45
CA ALA A 37 9.47 12.18 4.92
C ALA A 37 10.22 10.93 5.44
N ASP A 38 10.78 11.00 6.67
CA ASP A 38 11.56 9.95 7.33
C ASP A 38 10.87 8.57 7.26
N ALA A 39 11.47 7.66 6.48
CA ALA A 39 10.93 6.34 6.14
C ALA A 39 10.85 5.36 7.33
N ARG A 40 11.36 5.74 8.51
CA ARG A 40 11.45 4.83 9.67
C ARG A 40 10.14 4.71 10.45
N HIS A 41 9.27 5.73 10.38
CA HIS A 41 7.92 5.69 10.92
C HIS A 41 7.09 6.83 10.30
N PRO A 42 6.42 6.60 9.15
CA PRO A 42 5.59 7.62 8.54
C PRO A 42 4.41 7.91 9.48
N ARG A 43 4.09 9.19 9.73
CA ARG A 43 2.95 9.55 10.58
C ARG A 43 1.66 9.41 9.77
N PRO A 44 0.69 8.59 10.19
CA PRO A 44 -0.65 8.59 9.59
C PRO A 44 -1.25 9.99 9.65
N ALA A 45 -2.04 10.36 8.64
CA ALA A 45 -2.93 11.50 8.78
C ALA A 45 -3.99 11.18 9.85
N ASP A 46 -4.27 12.10 10.77
CA ASP A 46 -5.39 11.96 11.70
C ASP A 46 -6.70 12.19 10.93
N LEU A 47 -7.36 11.10 10.51
CA LEU A 47 -8.70 11.16 9.95
C LEU A 47 -9.74 11.21 11.09
N PRO A 48 -10.78 12.06 10.99
CA PRO A 48 -11.89 11.97 11.92
C PRO A 48 -12.60 10.61 11.75
N ASP A 49 -12.99 9.97 12.86
CA ASP A 49 -13.52 8.60 12.92
C ASP A 49 -14.53 8.27 11.80
N ARG A 50 -15.47 9.18 11.53
CA ARG A 50 -16.50 9.02 10.48
C ARG A 50 -15.97 8.86 9.05
N LEU A 51 -14.71 9.21 8.79
CA LEU A 51 -14.03 9.09 7.49
C LEU A 51 -12.94 8.01 7.52
N GLN A 52 -12.57 7.53 8.72
CA GLN A 52 -11.68 6.40 8.85
C GLN A 52 -12.44 5.14 8.42
N LYS A 53 -11.74 4.27 7.68
CA LYS A 53 -12.28 3.01 7.19
C LYS A 53 -11.40 1.90 7.72
N ARG A 54 -12.00 0.75 7.95
CA ARG A 54 -11.31 -0.51 8.22
C ARG A 54 -11.17 -1.30 6.94
N ILE A 55 -9.94 -1.41 6.44
CA ILE A 55 -9.64 -1.88 5.09
C ILE A 55 -8.84 -3.17 5.15
N LEU A 56 -9.35 -4.21 4.48
CA LEU A 56 -8.64 -5.48 4.28
C LEU A 56 -7.79 -5.45 3.02
N VAL A 57 -6.52 -5.79 3.12
CA VAL A 57 -5.62 -6.00 1.98
C VAL A 57 -5.11 -7.43 1.98
N THR A 58 -5.61 -8.27 1.07
CA THR A 58 -5.05 -9.63 0.88
C THR A 58 -3.78 -9.55 0.03
N GLY A 59 -2.77 -10.35 0.35
CA GLY A 59 -1.46 -10.24 -0.31
C GLY A 59 -0.73 -8.93 0.02
N GLY A 60 -1.11 -8.26 1.12
CA GLY A 60 -0.59 -6.95 1.52
C GLY A 60 0.89 -6.96 1.91
N ALA A 61 1.51 -8.12 2.16
CA ALA A 61 2.95 -8.23 2.36
C ALA A 61 3.72 -8.51 1.05
N GLY A 62 3.03 -8.63 -0.09
CA GLY A 62 3.59 -8.72 -1.44
C GLY A 62 4.13 -7.38 -1.97
N PHE A 63 4.65 -7.37 -3.20
CA PHE A 63 5.26 -6.17 -3.80
C PHE A 63 4.27 -5.01 -3.95
N VAL A 64 3.18 -5.21 -4.70
CA VAL A 64 2.17 -4.16 -4.91
C VAL A 64 1.37 -3.92 -3.64
N GLY A 65 1.02 -4.99 -2.92
CA GLY A 65 0.22 -4.92 -1.70
C GLY A 65 0.85 -4.05 -0.62
N SER A 66 2.17 -4.13 -0.40
CA SER A 66 2.81 -3.34 0.65
C SER A 66 2.81 -1.84 0.35
N HIS A 67 2.93 -1.46 -0.92
CA HIS A 67 2.84 -0.06 -1.31
C HIS A 67 1.41 0.50 -1.16
N LEU A 68 0.39 -0.33 -1.41
CA LEU A 68 -0.99 0.05 -1.12
C LEU A 68 -1.20 0.22 0.39
N VAL A 69 -0.70 -0.71 1.20
CA VAL A 69 -0.74 -0.62 2.67
C VAL A 69 -0.11 0.69 3.14
N ASP A 70 1.08 1.05 2.65
CA ASP A 70 1.73 2.32 2.99
C ASP A 70 0.84 3.52 2.71
N LEU A 71 0.21 3.54 1.52
CA LEU A 71 -0.67 4.63 1.12
C LEU A 71 -1.94 4.71 1.99
N LEU A 72 -2.54 3.58 2.35
CA LEU A 72 -3.74 3.54 3.18
C LEU A 72 -3.45 3.93 4.63
N MET A 73 -2.34 3.45 5.19
CA MET A 73 -1.86 3.83 6.52
C MET A 73 -1.55 5.32 6.58
N LEU A 74 -0.83 5.85 5.59
CA LEU A 74 -0.54 7.28 5.49
C LEU A 74 -1.81 8.15 5.37
N LYS A 75 -2.85 7.62 4.72
CA LYS A 75 -4.15 8.28 4.64
C LYS A 75 -4.91 8.28 5.97
N GLY A 76 -4.48 7.52 6.97
CA GLY A 76 -5.11 7.47 8.29
C GLY A 76 -6.16 6.37 8.45
N HIS A 77 -6.23 5.39 7.54
CA HIS A 77 -7.17 4.29 7.65
C HIS A 77 -6.67 3.19 8.61
N GLU A 78 -7.59 2.39 9.15
CA GLU A 78 -7.24 1.13 9.80
C GLU A 78 -7.00 0.08 8.70
N VAL A 79 -5.85 -0.55 8.71
CA VAL A 79 -5.44 -1.50 7.66
C VAL A 79 -5.16 -2.87 8.27
N ILE A 80 -5.90 -3.85 7.78
CA ILE A 80 -5.69 -5.27 8.07
C ILE A 80 -5.02 -5.91 6.86
N VAL A 81 -3.81 -6.41 7.05
CA VAL A 81 -3.10 -7.21 6.05
C VAL A 81 -3.38 -8.68 6.29
N LEU A 82 -3.85 -9.38 5.26
CA LEU A 82 -4.03 -10.83 5.25
C LEU A 82 -3.06 -11.45 4.24
N ASP A 83 -2.08 -12.21 4.71
CA ASP A 83 -1.04 -12.79 3.83
C ASP A 83 -0.52 -14.11 4.40
N ASN A 84 -0.46 -15.16 3.60
CA ASN A 84 0.09 -16.47 4.01
C ASN A 84 1.62 -16.51 3.95
N MET A 85 2.27 -15.40 3.58
CA MET A 85 3.72 -15.24 3.47
C MET A 85 4.37 -16.15 2.42
N PHE A 86 3.60 -16.65 1.44
CA PHE A 86 4.12 -17.54 0.40
C PHE A 86 5.17 -16.84 -0.48
N THR A 87 4.83 -15.68 -1.05
CA THR A 87 5.76 -14.79 -1.75
C THR A 87 5.99 -13.46 -1.03
N GLY A 88 5.09 -13.10 -0.10
CA GLY A 88 5.18 -11.90 0.72
C GLY A 88 6.37 -11.92 1.67
N ARG A 89 6.80 -10.74 2.13
CA ARG A 89 7.89 -10.62 3.11
C ARG A 89 7.47 -9.68 4.24
N LYS A 90 7.60 -10.14 5.49
CA LYS A 90 7.22 -9.36 6.68
C LYS A 90 7.90 -7.98 6.70
N ARG A 91 9.15 -7.90 6.24
CA ARG A 91 9.92 -6.66 6.12
C ARG A 91 9.23 -5.56 5.31
N ASN A 92 8.31 -5.92 4.41
CA ASN A 92 7.60 -4.97 3.56
C ASN A 92 6.53 -4.18 4.33
N VAL A 93 6.09 -4.67 5.48
CA VAL A 93 5.05 -4.03 6.32
C VAL A 93 5.48 -3.83 7.77
N GLN A 94 6.70 -4.24 8.12
CA GLN A 94 7.15 -4.30 9.52
C GLN A 94 7.21 -2.92 10.21
N HIS A 95 7.36 -1.84 9.46
CA HIS A 95 7.43 -0.47 9.98
C HIS A 95 6.10 0.03 10.53
N TRP A 96 5.00 -0.65 10.22
CA TRP A 96 3.67 -0.40 10.79
C TRP A 96 3.36 -1.28 12.02
N MET A 97 4.21 -2.25 12.34
CA MET A 97 3.96 -3.14 13.48
C MET A 97 3.99 -2.35 14.78
N GLY A 98 2.92 -2.46 15.57
CA GLY A 98 2.74 -1.72 16.82
C GLY A 98 1.94 -0.42 16.67
N ASP A 99 1.64 0.00 15.44
CA ASP A 99 0.65 1.06 15.21
C ASP A 99 -0.76 0.53 15.53
N HIS A 100 -1.56 1.32 16.25
CA HIS A 100 -2.95 1.00 16.57
C HIS A 100 -3.84 0.78 15.34
N ASN A 101 -3.52 1.40 14.21
CA ASN A 101 -4.28 1.30 12.97
C ASN A 101 -3.79 0.15 12.07
N PHE A 102 -2.80 -0.64 12.50
CA PHE A 102 -2.24 -1.70 11.68
C PHE A 102 -2.38 -3.08 12.31
N GLN A 103 -2.89 -4.03 11.53
CA GLN A 103 -2.94 -5.44 11.89
C GLN A 103 -2.38 -6.32 10.78
N LEU A 104 -1.51 -7.27 11.13
CA LEU A 104 -1.07 -8.34 10.24
C LEU A 104 -1.66 -9.68 10.72
N ILE A 105 -2.43 -10.33 9.85
CA ILE A 105 -2.97 -11.66 10.06
C ILE A 105 -2.27 -12.60 9.06
N VAL A 106 -1.46 -13.52 9.60
CA VAL A 106 -0.82 -14.56 8.78
C VAL A 106 -1.84 -15.66 8.54
N HIS A 107 -2.41 -15.70 7.34
CA HIS A 107 -3.54 -16.58 7.01
C HIS A 107 -3.62 -16.85 5.51
N ASP A 108 -4.04 -18.07 5.15
CA ASP A 108 -4.26 -18.46 3.75
C ASP A 108 -5.71 -18.15 3.36
N ILE A 109 -5.89 -17.40 2.26
CA ILE A 109 -7.20 -16.91 1.83
C ILE A 109 -8.17 -18.03 1.43
N VAL A 110 -7.64 -19.23 1.17
CA VAL A 110 -8.43 -20.44 0.91
C VAL A 110 -9.23 -20.87 2.14
N GLU A 111 -8.71 -20.58 3.33
CA GLU A 111 -9.38 -20.90 4.59
C GLU A 111 -10.34 -19.76 4.97
N ALA A 112 -11.56 -20.11 5.38
CA ALA A 112 -12.56 -19.12 5.75
C ALA A 112 -12.12 -18.29 6.97
N ILE A 113 -12.34 -16.98 6.90
CA ILE A 113 -12.10 -16.04 8.00
C ILE A 113 -13.22 -15.00 8.03
N ALA A 114 -13.74 -14.73 9.23
CA ALA A 114 -14.74 -13.70 9.46
C ALA A 114 -14.05 -12.42 9.95
N LEU A 115 -14.07 -11.38 9.13
CA LEU A 115 -13.56 -10.05 9.45
C LEU A 115 -14.62 -9.01 9.12
N GLU A 116 -14.84 -8.07 10.04
CA GLU A 116 -15.70 -6.92 9.81
C GLU A 116 -14.87 -5.78 9.21
N VAL A 117 -15.13 -5.43 7.95
CA VAL A 117 -14.37 -4.40 7.22
C VAL A 117 -15.30 -3.59 6.33
N ASP A 118 -14.92 -2.34 6.06
CA ASP A 118 -15.65 -1.44 5.18
C ASP A 118 -15.26 -1.65 3.70
N GLU A 119 -14.03 -2.08 3.45
CA GLU A 119 -13.46 -2.15 2.11
C GLU A 119 -12.44 -3.29 1.99
N ILE A 120 -12.37 -3.91 0.80
CA ILE A 120 -11.46 -5.03 0.52
C ILE A 120 -10.68 -4.76 -0.76
N TYR A 121 -9.35 -4.84 -0.66
CA TYR A 121 -8.43 -4.93 -1.78
C TYR A 121 -7.85 -6.34 -1.84
N HIS A 122 -8.19 -7.07 -2.90
CA HIS A 122 -7.73 -8.45 -3.06
C HIS A 122 -6.54 -8.53 -4.03
N LEU A 123 -5.32 -8.69 -3.47
CA LEU A 123 -4.06 -8.78 -4.22
C LEU A 123 -3.30 -10.08 -3.96
N ALA A 124 -3.88 -11.01 -3.21
CA ALA A 124 -3.35 -12.35 -3.04
C ALA A 124 -3.47 -13.13 -4.37
N CYS A 125 -2.37 -13.23 -5.11
CA CYS A 125 -2.31 -14.03 -6.34
C CYS A 125 -0.86 -14.50 -6.60
N PRO A 126 -0.64 -15.78 -6.95
CA PRO A 126 0.68 -16.25 -7.38
C PRO A 126 1.02 -15.68 -8.76
N ALA A 127 1.96 -14.74 -8.79
CA ALA A 127 2.23 -13.85 -9.93
C ALA A 127 2.91 -14.48 -11.19
N SER A 128 2.86 -15.79 -11.44
CA SER A 128 3.40 -16.31 -12.71
C SER A 128 2.65 -17.51 -13.32
N PRO A 129 2.59 -17.61 -14.68
CA PRO A 129 1.94 -18.71 -15.40
C PRO A 129 2.28 -20.14 -14.96
N PRO A 130 3.55 -20.46 -14.66
CA PRO A 130 3.88 -21.78 -14.13
C PRO A 130 3.31 -22.02 -12.72
N HIS A 131 3.19 -20.99 -11.88
CA HIS A 131 2.80 -21.15 -10.47
C HIS A 131 1.29 -21.29 -10.25
N TYR A 132 0.44 -20.62 -11.02
CA TYR A 132 -1.01 -20.85 -10.93
C TYR A 132 -1.43 -22.18 -11.58
N GLN A 133 -0.70 -22.64 -12.61
CA GLN A 133 -0.95 -23.94 -13.25
C GLN A 133 -0.55 -25.13 -12.38
N TYR A 134 0.44 -24.95 -11.50
CA TYR A 134 0.92 -26.00 -10.60
C TYR A 134 -0.01 -26.22 -9.40
N ASN A 135 -0.82 -25.22 -9.01
CA ASN A 135 -1.76 -25.36 -7.89
C ASN A 135 -2.97 -24.41 -8.00
N PRO A 136 -4.05 -24.80 -8.70
CA PRO A 136 -5.22 -23.95 -8.94
C PRO A 136 -6.07 -23.68 -7.69
N VAL A 137 -5.84 -24.40 -6.59
CA VAL A 137 -6.58 -24.23 -5.33
C VAL A 137 -6.10 -23.03 -4.52
N LYS A 138 -4.91 -22.48 -4.81
CA LYS A 138 -4.30 -21.35 -4.09
C LYS A 138 -4.46 -20.00 -4.80
N THR A 139 -5.50 -19.89 -5.62
CA THR A 139 -5.90 -18.63 -6.26
C THR A 139 -7.00 -17.97 -5.44
#